data_AF-A0A8S9NG40-F1
#
_entry.id   AF-A0A8S9NG40-F1
#
_cell.length_a   1.000
_cell.length_b   1.000
_cell.length_c   1.000
_cell.angle_alpha   90.00
_cell.angle_beta   90.00
_cell.angle_gamma   90.00
#
_symmetry.space_group_name_H-M   'P 1'
#
loop_
_entity.id
_entity.type
_entity.pdbx_description
1 polymer ?
#
loop_
_entity_poly.entity_id
_entity_poly.type
_entity_poly.pdbx_seq_one_letter_code
_entity_poly.pdbx_strand_id
1 'polypeptide(L)'
;MIFASVHFVLSHLPNFNSISGVSLAAAVMSLSYSTIAWSASAAKGVKENVEYGYKAKSTAGTVFNFFSALGEVAFAYAGHNVVLEIQATIPSTPEKPSKGPMWKGVVVAYIVVALCYFPVALVGYWMFGNSVEDNILETLEKPAWLIATANMFVVIHVIGSYQIREGLHYNPYFPGGAIAMPKMLNDEAVEYEDGVPATEAQMGKDVVSFLSWAAEPEMEERKLMGFKWIFLLSLALLQAAYYRRLKWSVLKSRKLVLDVVN
;
A
#
# COMPACT_ATOMS: atom_id res chain seq x y z
N MET A 1 30.47 -6.28 7.66
CA MET A 1 30.64 -5.91 9.08
C MET A 1 30.04 -4.54 9.40
N ILE A 2 30.45 -3.44 8.76
CA ILE A 2 29.94 -2.07 9.03
C ILE A 2 28.40 -1.98 8.94
N PHE A 3 27.83 -2.49 7.85
CA PHE A 3 26.38 -2.53 7.65
C PHE A 3 25.68 -3.29 8.79
N ALA A 4 26.07 -4.55 9.03
CA ALA A 4 25.49 -5.39 10.08
C ALA A 4 25.60 -4.77 11.49
N SER A 5 26.71 -4.09 11.81
CA SER A 5 26.87 -3.43 13.11
C SER A 5 25.90 -2.26 13.31
N VAL A 6 25.63 -1.46 12.28
CA VAL A 6 24.64 -0.37 12.39
C VAL A 6 23.23 -0.94 12.56
N HIS A 7 22.89 -1.98 11.79
CA HIS A 7 21.59 -2.64 11.90
C HIS A 7 21.39 -3.36 13.24
N PHE A 8 22.44 -3.94 13.82
CA PHE A 8 22.38 -4.50 15.16
C PHE A 8 21.90 -3.44 16.17
N VAL A 9 22.47 -2.24 16.13
CA VAL A 9 22.06 -1.12 16.99
C VAL A 9 20.65 -0.66 16.68
N LEU A 10 20.31 -0.42 15.41
CA LEU A 10 18.96 0.01 15.00
C LEU A 10 17.87 -0.98 15.40
N SER A 11 18.19 -2.28 15.44
CA SER A 11 17.24 -3.32 15.82
C SER A 11 16.85 -3.35 17.30
N HIS A 12 17.54 -2.57 18.15
CA HIS A 12 17.14 -2.38 19.54
C HIS A 12 16.06 -1.30 19.69
N LEU A 13 15.73 -0.58 18.62
CA LEU A 13 14.65 0.41 18.64
C LEU A 13 13.29 -0.30 18.67
N PRO A 14 12.34 0.13 19.54
CA PRO A 14 11.15 -0.65 19.87
C PRO A 14 10.10 -0.70 18.76
N ASN A 15 10.10 0.28 17.83
CA ASN A 15 9.14 0.36 16.73
C ASN A 15 9.65 1.29 15.61
N PHE A 16 8.99 1.23 14.45
CA PHE A 16 9.29 2.09 13.29
C PHE A 16 9.16 3.59 13.55
N ASN A 17 8.25 4.02 14.44
CA ASN A 17 8.14 5.43 14.80
C ASN A 17 9.41 5.96 15.46
N SER A 18 10.13 5.09 16.17
CA SER A 18 11.44 5.41 16.78
C SER A 18 12.56 5.53 15.74
N ILE A 19 12.36 4.98 14.53
CA ILE A 19 13.31 5.00 13.41
C ILE A 19 12.98 6.14 12.42
N SER A 20 11.87 6.88 12.63
CA SER A 20 11.42 7.96 11.73
C SER A 20 12.52 8.98 11.40
N GLY A 21 13.38 9.32 12.36
CA GLY A 21 14.55 10.20 12.13
C GLY A 21 15.59 9.60 11.17
N VAL A 22 15.83 8.28 11.24
CA VAL A 22 16.73 7.56 10.32
C VAL A 22 16.12 7.50 8.93
N SER A 23 14.81 7.23 8.81
CA SER A 23 14.11 7.24 7.53
C SER A 23 14.13 8.63 6.88
N LEU A 24 13.93 9.69 7.68
CA LEU A 24 14.03 11.07 7.20
C LEU A 24 15.46 11.38 6.72
N ALA A 25 16.48 11.02 7.50
CA ALA A 25 17.87 11.20 7.10
C ALA A 25 18.18 10.46 5.79
N ALA A 26 17.76 9.21 5.66
CA ALA A 26 17.94 8.42 4.45
C ALA A 26 17.25 9.05 3.22
N ALA A 27 16.06 9.62 3.40
CA ALA A 27 15.34 10.33 2.34
C ALA A 27 16.04 11.65 1.94
N VAL A 28 16.56 12.41 2.90
CA VAL A 28 17.33 13.63 2.60
C VAL A 28 18.63 13.29 1.86
N MET A 29 19.32 12.22 2.26
CA MET A 29 20.53 11.76 1.57
C MET A 29 20.25 11.33 0.12
N SER A 30 19.10 10.69 -0.16
CA SER A 30 18.76 10.30 -1.54
C SER A 30 18.54 11.47 -2.48
N LEU A 31 17.79 12.48 -2.01
CA LEU A 31 17.63 13.72 -2.75
C LEU A 31 18.98 14.42 -2.95
N SER A 32 19.86 14.37 -1.95
CA SER A 32 21.16 15.05 -1.98
C SER A 32 22.12 14.43 -3.00
N TYR A 33 22.33 13.10 -2.97
CA TYR A 33 23.25 12.47 -3.92
C TYR A 33 22.72 12.51 -5.36
N SER A 34 21.40 12.38 -5.56
CA SER A 34 20.79 12.55 -6.89
C SER A 34 21.01 13.97 -7.39
N THR A 35 20.82 14.97 -6.54
CA THR A 35 21.05 16.38 -6.89
C THR A 35 22.50 16.64 -7.26
N ILE A 36 23.44 16.10 -6.48
CA ILE A 36 24.88 16.19 -6.79
C ILE A 36 25.17 15.53 -8.14
N ALA A 37 24.63 14.33 -8.40
CA ALA A 37 24.89 13.61 -9.64
C ALA A 37 24.51 14.42 -10.89
N TRP A 38 23.28 14.93 -10.98
CA TRP A 38 22.86 15.68 -12.18
C TRP A 38 23.49 17.08 -12.24
N SER A 39 23.61 17.78 -11.12
CA SER A 39 24.16 19.15 -11.11
C SER A 39 25.66 19.16 -11.40
N ALA A 40 26.42 18.21 -10.86
CA ALA A 40 27.84 18.06 -11.17
C ALA A 40 28.05 17.62 -12.63
N SER A 41 27.18 16.77 -13.17
CA SER A 41 27.21 16.39 -14.59
C SER A 41 26.99 17.62 -15.47
N ALA A 42 25.95 18.41 -15.18
CA ALA A 42 25.69 19.67 -15.91
C ALA A 42 26.88 20.65 -15.82
N ALA A 43 27.49 20.78 -14.63
CA ALA A 43 28.62 21.67 -14.41
C ALA A 43 29.91 21.21 -15.12
N LYS A 44 30.10 19.89 -15.30
CA LYS A 44 31.23 19.34 -16.08
C LYS A 44 31.11 19.68 -17.57
N GLY A 45 29.88 19.89 -18.05
CA GLY A 45 29.59 20.24 -19.43
C GLY A 45 29.68 19.04 -20.38
N VAL A 46 29.32 19.30 -21.65
CA VAL A 46 29.31 18.26 -22.69
C VAL A 46 30.74 17.79 -22.96
N LYS A 47 30.98 16.48 -22.84
CA LYS A 47 32.27 15.85 -23.10
C LYS A 47 32.68 16.03 -24.57
N GLU A 48 33.96 16.29 -24.81
CA GLU A 48 34.48 16.39 -26.17
C GLU A 48 34.29 15.08 -26.94
N ASN A 49 33.86 15.20 -28.21
CA ASN A 49 33.57 14.06 -29.09
C ASN A 49 32.54 13.06 -28.54
N VAL A 50 31.51 13.56 -27.84
CA VAL A 50 30.41 12.74 -27.33
C VAL A 50 29.63 12.06 -28.46
N GLU A 51 29.45 10.74 -28.35
CA GLU A 51 28.60 9.95 -29.24
C GLU A 51 27.23 9.75 -28.60
N TYR A 52 26.17 10.11 -29.32
CA TYR A 52 24.80 9.81 -28.96
C TYR A 52 24.25 8.73 -29.89
N GLY A 53 23.57 7.73 -29.33
CA GLY A 53 22.93 6.67 -30.10
C GLY A 53 22.96 5.34 -29.36
N TYR A 54 22.98 4.25 -30.12
CA TYR A 54 23.08 2.92 -29.53
C TYR A 54 24.52 2.62 -29.10
N LYS A 55 24.70 2.23 -27.83
CA LYS A 55 25.98 1.79 -27.28
C LYS A 55 26.47 0.50 -27.97
N ALA A 56 25.56 -0.41 -28.32
CA ALA A 56 25.87 -1.62 -29.07
C ALA A 56 25.93 -1.33 -30.58
N LYS A 57 26.92 -1.92 -31.27
CA LYS A 57 27.09 -1.79 -32.74
C LYS A 57 26.37 -2.90 -33.52
N SER A 58 25.87 -3.94 -32.86
CA SER A 58 25.13 -5.05 -33.47
C SER A 58 23.63 -4.96 -33.16
N THR A 59 22.79 -5.39 -34.10
CA THR A 59 21.32 -5.41 -33.89
C THR A 59 20.92 -6.23 -32.67
N ALA A 60 21.51 -7.42 -32.50
CA ALA A 60 21.24 -8.26 -31.34
C ALA A 60 21.63 -7.57 -30.03
N GLY A 61 22.79 -6.93 -29.98
CA GLY A 61 23.24 -6.19 -28.78
C GLY A 61 22.32 -5.02 -28.45
N THR A 62 21.82 -4.30 -29.46
CA THR A 62 20.85 -3.21 -29.24
C THR A 62 19.54 -3.74 -28.65
N VAL A 63 19.05 -4.89 -29.14
CA VAL A 63 17.85 -5.52 -28.61
C VAL A 63 18.06 -5.96 -27.15
N PHE A 64 19.18 -6.63 -26.85
CA PHE A 64 19.49 -7.03 -25.46
C PHE A 64 19.60 -5.82 -24.53
N ASN A 65 20.33 -4.77 -24.93
CA ASN A 65 20.45 -3.55 -24.12
C ASN A 65 19.10 -2.88 -23.88
N PHE A 66 18.21 -2.88 -24.87
CA PHE A 66 16.85 -2.35 -24.71
C PHE A 66 16.05 -3.11 -23.65
N PHE A 67 16.06 -4.46 -23.70
CA PHE A 67 15.38 -5.27 -22.69
C PHE A 67 16.04 -5.16 -21.31
N SER A 68 17.37 -5.08 -21.24
CA SER A 68 18.08 -4.83 -19.98
C SER A 68 17.67 -3.49 -19.37
N ALA A 69 17.61 -2.41 -20.16
CA ALA A 69 17.18 -1.10 -19.69
C ALA A 69 15.72 -1.11 -19.20
N LEU A 70 14.82 -1.82 -19.90
CA LEU A 70 13.44 -2.02 -19.42
C LEU A 70 13.41 -2.76 -18.08
N GLY A 71 14.26 -3.78 -17.91
CA GLY A 71 14.41 -4.52 -16.66
C GLY A 71 14.92 -3.65 -15.51
N GLU A 72 15.93 -2.81 -15.76
CA GLU A 72 16.46 -1.86 -14.77
C GLU A 72 15.40 -0.85 -14.34
N VAL A 73 14.63 -0.28 -15.29
CA VAL A 73 13.51 0.60 -14.97
C VAL A 73 12.47 -0.14 -14.12
N ALA A 74 12.08 -1.36 -14.49
CA ALA A 74 11.11 -2.14 -13.72
C ALA A 74 11.60 -2.42 -12.28
N PHE A 75 12.87 -2.80 -12.11
CA PHE A 75 13.47 -3.05 -10.80
C PHE A 75 13.57 -1.77 -9.95
N ALA A 76 13.82 -0.63 -10.59
CA ALA A 76 13.87 0.66 -9.90
C ALA A 76 12.50 1.09 -9.31
N TYR A 77 11.39 0.52 -9.80
CA TYR A 77 10.02 0.74 -9.31
C TYR A 77 9.46 -0.46 -8.54
N ALA A 78 10.20 -0.95 -7.53
CA ALA A 78 9.82 -2.11 -6.70
C ALA A 78 8.78 -1.85 -5.59
N GLY A 79 8.21 -0.63 -5.50
CA GLY A 79 7.30 -0.26 -4.41
C GLY A 79 5.96 -0.99 -4.38
N HIS A 80 5.59 -1.68 -5.46
CA HIS A 80 4.32 -2.39 -5.61
C HIS A 80 4.13 -3.52 -4.57
N ASN A 81 5.21 -4.18 -4.16
CA ASN A 81 5.16 -5.31 -3.20
C ASN A 81 4.71 -4.89 -1.79
N VAL A 82 4.86 -3.61 -1.44
CA VAL A 82 4.55 -3.09 -0.10
C VAL A 82 3.33 -2.14 -0.10
N VAL A 83 2.75 -1.86 -1.28
CA VAL A 83 1.63 -0.91 -1.43
C VAL A 83 0.43 -1.34 -0.58
N LEU A 84 0.03 -2.61 -0.65
CA LEU A 84 -1.12 -3.11 0.11
C LEU A 84 -0.83 -3.12 1.63
N GLU A 85 0.41 -3.40 2.03
CA GLU A 85 0.84 -3.39 3.43
C GLU A 85 0.76 -1.98 4.02
N ILE A 86 1.24 -0.97 3.29
CA ILE A 86 1.15 0.43 3.68
C ILE A 86 -0.33 0.86 3.73
N GLN A 87 -1.11 0.54 2.70
CA GLN A 87 -2.52 0.92 2.64
C GLN A 87 -3.35 0.34 3.79
N ALA A 88 -3.02 -0.86 4.25
CA ALA A 88 -3.69 -1.51 5.38
C ALA A 88 -3.45 -0.78 6.72
N THR A 89 -2.38 0.01 6.84
CA THR A 89 -2.11 0.82 8.05
C THR A 89 -2.85 2.16 8.08
N ILE A 90 -3.42 2.58 6.95
CA ILE A 90 -4.14 3.85 6.85
C ILE A 90 -5.57 3.65 7.39
N PRO A 91 -6.02 4.47 8.37
CA PRO A 91 -7.38 4.38 8.90
C PRO A 91 -8.43 4.41 7.79
N SER A 92 -9.36 3.44 7.82
CA SER A 92 -10.38 3.25 6.79
C SER A 92 -11.74 3.02 7.45
N THR A 93 -12.79 3.70 6.97
CA THR A 93 -14.19 3.39 7.31
C THR A 93 -14.99 3.16 6.02
N PRO A 94 -16.19 2.54 6.07
CA PRO A 94 -17.03 2.38 4.88
C PRO A 94 -17.31 3.71 4.15
N GLU A 95 -17.40 4.82 4.89
CA GLU A 95 -17.64 6.16 4.36
C GLU A 95 -16.35 6.86 3.88
N LYS A 96 -15.19 6.46 4.39
CA LYS A 96 -13.87 7.03 4.09
C LYS A 96 -12.83 5.94 3.82
N PRO A 97 -12.77 5.42 2.59
CA PRO A 97 -11.87 4.32 2.26
C PRO A 97 -10.40 4.77 2.17
N SER A 98 -9.48 3.93 2.65
CA SER A 98 -8.02 4.18 2.63
C SER A 98 -7.42 4.37 1.22
N LYS A 99 -8.13 3.92 0.16
CA LYS A 99 -7.69 4.07 -1.23
C LYS A 99 -7.43 5.53 -1.65
N GLY A 100 -8.19 6.48 -1.08
CA GLY A 100 -8.06 7.90 -1.42
C GLY A 100 -6.74 8.51 -0.93
N PRO A 101 -6.45 8.46 0.38
CA PRO A 101 -5.16 8.84 0.93
C PRO A 101 -3.99 8.06 0.31
N MET A 102 -4.15 6.75 0.10
CA MET A 102 -3.10 5.91 -0.50
C MET A 102 -2.73 6.39 -1.92
N TRP A 103 -3.72 6.66 -2.77
CA TRP A 103 -3.49 7.17 -4.12
C TRP A 103 -2.70 8.47 -4.12
N LYS A 104 -3.04 9.41 -3.24
CA LYS A 104 -2.28 10.67 -3.09
C LYS A 104 -0.84 10.43 -2.68
N GLY A 105 -0.62 9.51 -1.73
CA GLY A 105 0.72 9.11 -1.29
C GLY A 105 1.55 8.53 -2.43
N VAL A 106 0.98 7.59 -3.19
CA VAL A 106 1.62 6.97 -4.37
C VAL A 106 1.97 8.03 -5.42
N VAL A 107 1.03 8.92 -5.77
CA VAL A 107 1.28 9.98 -6.75
C VAL A 107 2.45 10.87 -6.32
N VAL A 108 2.49 11.32 -5.07
CA VAL A 108 3.61 12.14 -4.56
C VAL A 108 4.92 11.35 -4.58
N ALA A 109 4.92 10.09 -4.17
CA ALA A 109 6.11 9.24 -4.18
C ALA A 109 6.67 9.09 -5.61
N TYR A 110 5.83 8.82 -6.60
CA TYR A 110 6.25 8.70 -8.00
C TYR A 110 6.76 10.02 -8.58
N ILE A 111 6.19 11.17 -8.19
CA ILE A 111 6.73 12.49 -8.56
C ILE A 111 8.15 12.66 -7.99
N VAL A 112 8.37 12.32 -6.72
CA VAL A 112 9.70 12.42 -6.10
C VAL A 112 10.70 11.49 -6.79
N VAL A 113 10.32 10.24 -7.09
CA VAL A 113 11.17 9.30 -7.83
C VAL A 113 11.51 9.84 -9.22
N ALA A 114 10.52 10.36 -9.95
CA ALA A 114 10.72 10.98 -11.26
C ALA A 114 11.70 12.16 -11.20
N LEU A 115 11.59 13.02 -10.17
CA LEU A 115 12.52 14.14 -9.93
C LEU A 115 13.93 13.68 -9.56
N CYS A 116 14.11 12.48 -9.00
CA CYS A 116 15.43 11.95 -8.70
C CYS A 116 16.08 11.26 -9.90
N TYR A 117 15.29 10.57 -10.73
CA TYR A 117 15.81 9.73 -11.82
C TYR A 117 15.92 10.48 -13.14
N PHE A 118 14.88 11.21 -13.56
CA PHE A 118 14.90 11.83 -14.88
C PHE A 118 15.99 12.90 -15.04
N PRO A 119 16.24 13.82 -14.09
CA PRO A 119 17.34 14.76 -14.22
C PRO A 119 18.69 14.07 -14.35
N VAL A 120 18.95 13.03 -13.55
CA VAL A 120 20.19 12.26 -13.61
C VAL A 120 20.36 11.56 -14.95
N ALA A 121 19.32 10.88 -15.43
CA ALA A 121 19.35 10.16 -16.70
C ALA A 121 19.48 11.11 -17.91
N LEU A 122 18.65 12.17 -17.96
CA LEU A 122 18.62 13.11 -19.08
C LEU A 122 19.89 13.97 -19.13
N VAL A 123 20.30 14.57 -18.01
CA VAL A 123 21.51 15.39 -17.97
C VAL A 123 22.75 14.53 -18.12
N GLY A 124 22.81 13.36 -17.47
CA GLY A 124 23.94 12.45 -17.60
C GLY A 124 24.15 11.98 -19.03
N TYR A 125 23.09 11.52 -19.69
CA TYR A 125 23.17 11.11 -21.09
C TYR A 125 23.47 12.30 -22.02
N TRP A 126 22.91 13.49 -21.76
CA TRP A 126 23.23 14.67 -22.55
C TRP A 126 24.70 15.09 -22.38
N MET A 127 25.28 15.03 -21.18
CA MET A 127 26.67 15.47 -20.99
C MET A 127 27.69 14.43 -21.46
N PHE A 128 27.41 13.13 -21.32
CA PHE A 128 28.38 12.06 -21.54
C PHE A 128 28.06 11.07 -22.67
N GLY A 129 26.83 11.07 -23.19
CA GLY A 129 26.38 10.16 -24.25
C GLY A 129 26.63 8.69 -23.92
N ASN A 130 27.15 7.94 -24.90
CA ASN A 130 27.48 6.53 -24.75
C ASN A 130 28.63 6.24 -23.77
N SER A 131 29.34 7.27 -23.31
CA SER A 131 30.44 7.13 -22.34
C SER A 131 29.99 7.27 -20.89
N VAL A 132 28.68 7.32 -20.63
CA VAL A 132 28.15 7.19 -19.26
C VAL A 132 28.42 5.78 -18.75
N GLU A 133 28.93 5.71 -17.54
CA GLU A 133 29.09 4.46 -16.79
C GLU A 133 27.79 4.14 -16.06
N ASP A 134 27.63 2.89 -15.63
CA ASP A 134 26.46 2.43 -14.88
C ASP A 134 26.30 3.24 -13.57
N ASN A 135 27.43 3.66 -12.98
CA ASN A 135 27.47 4.64 -11.92
C ASN A 135 27.93 6.01 -12.46
N ILE A 136 26.98 6.93 -12.63
CA ILE A 136 27.27 8.28 -13.14
C ILE A 136 28.29 9.06 -12.31
N LEU A 137 28.44 8.76 -11.01
CA LEU A 137 29.43 9.42 -10.16
C LEU A 137 30.86 9.07 -10.56
N GLU A 138 31.08 7.90 -11.17
CA GLU A 138 32.38 7.49 -11.70
C GLU A 138 32.69 8.22 -13.01
N THR A 139 31.67 8.47 -13.84
CA THR A 139 31.80 9.27 -15.08
C THR A 139 32.26 10.72 -14.82
N LEU A 140 32.03 11.25 -13.61
CA LEU A 140 32.49 12.59 -13.24
C LEU A 140 34.02 12.69 -13.14
N GLU A 141 34.73 11.63 -12.71
CA GLU A 141 36.18 11.54 -12.47
C GLU A 141 36.77 12.56 -11.46
N LYS A 142 36.35 13.84 -11.50
CA LYS A 142 36.81 14.94 -10.66
C LYS A 142 35.65 15.92 -10.35
N PRO A 143 35.70 16.63 -9.22
CA PRO A 143 36.68 16.49 -8.14
C PRO A 143 36.36 15.31 -7.21
N ALA A 144 37.39 14.59 -6.74
CA ALA A 144 37.24 13.36 -5.96
C ALA A 144 36.48 13.55 -4.64
N TRP A 145 36.60 14.71 -3.98
CA TRP A 145 35.90 14.98 -2.72
C TRP A 145 34.38 15.02 -2.89
N LEU A 146 33.90 15.50 -4.05
CA LEU A 146 32.48 15.60 -4.35
C LEU A 146 31.89 14.20 -4.59
N ILE A 147 32.61 13.38 -5.36
CA ILE A 147 32.28 11.97 -5.61
C ILE A 147 32.25 11.20 -4.29
N ALA A 148 33.26 11.37 -3.44
CA ALA A 148 33.33 10.74 -2.12
C ALA A 148 32.14 11.15 -1.22
N THR A 149 31.74 12.42 -1.26
CA THR A 149 30.58 12.92 -0.50
C THR A 149 29.28 12.30 -1.00
N ALA A 150 29.06 12.26 -2.31
CA ALA A 150 27.88 11.62 -2.90
C ALA A 150 27.82 10.13 -2.58
N ASN A 151 28.94 9.41 -2.67
CA ASN A 151 29.02 8.00 -2.29
C ASN A 151 28.75 7.78 -0.78
N MET A 152 29.19 8.70 0.08
CA MET A 152 28.85 8.64 1.51
C MET A 152 27.35 8.79 1.75
N PHE A 153 26.68 9.69 1.02
CA PHE A 153 25.22 9.84 1.07
C PHE A 153 24.49 8.58 0.57
N VAL A 154 24.97 7.95 -0.50
CA VAL A 154 24.44 6.65 -0.96
C VAL A 154 24.56 5.59 0.14
N VAL A 155 25.71 5.50 0.80
CA VAL A 155 25.91 4.55 1.92
C VAL A 155 24.93 4.80 3.06
N ILE A 156 24.75 6.06 3.48
CA ILE A 156 23.79 6.41 4.56
C ILE A 156 22.36 6.07 4.13
N HIS A 157 21.99 6.37 2.89
CA HIS A 157 20.68 6.04 2.33
C HIS A 157 20.39 4.53 2.38
N VAL A 158 21.35 3.70 1.93
CA VAL A 158 21.19 2.23 1.90
C VAL A 158 21.18 1.61 3.30
N ILE A 159 21.97 2.14 4.24
CA ILE A 159 21.91 1.71 5.64
C ILE A 159 20.53 2.04 6.25
N GLY A 160 19.96 3.19 5.90
CA GLY A 160 18.64 3.56 6.38
C GLY A 160 17.50 2.71 5.83
N SER A 161 17.67 2.03 4.68
CA SER A 161 16.57 1.32 4.01
C SER A 161 16.36 -0.13 4.49
N TYR A 162 17.35 -0.78 5.10
CA TYR A 162 17.23 -2.16 5.58
C TYR A 162 16.60 -2.22 6.98
N GLN A 163 15.32 -1.89 7.06
CA GLN A 163 14.61 -1.80 8.34
C GLN A 163 13.87 -3.09 8.73
N ILE A 164 13.77 -4.08 7.83
CA ILE A 164 13.16 -5.39 8.10
C ILE A 164 14.22 -6.48 7.95
N ARG A 165 14.44 -7.27 9.01
CA ARG A 165 15.41 -8.39 8.97
C ARG A 165 14.94 -9.41 7.94
N GLU A 166 15.88 -9.98 7.19
CA GLU A 166 15.60 -11.04 6.22
C GLU A 166 14.79 -12.19 6.87
N GLY A 167 13.69 -12.59 6.23
CA GLY A 167 12.76 -13.59 6.77
C GLY A 167 11.71 -13.07 7.75
N LEU A 168 11.68 -11.77 8.06
CA LEU A 168 10.58 -11.15 8.79
C LEU A 168 9.68 -10.35 7.83
N HIS A 169 8.38 -10.32 8.15
CA HIS A 169 7.35 -9.59 7.44
C HIS A 169 6.75 -8.51 8.34
N TYR A 170 6.42 -7.36 7.77
CA TYR A 170 5.85 -6.25 8.52
C TYR A 170 4.45 -6.60 9.08
N ASN A 171 4.22 -6.34 10.37
CA ASN A 171 2.90 -6.47 10.99
C ASN A 171 2.65 -5.33 11.99
N PRO A 172 1.67 -4.44 11.74
CA PRO A 172 1.40 -3.28 12.59
C PRO A 172 0.82 -3.64 13.97
N TYR A 173 0.25 -4.83 14.15
CA TYR A 173 -0.38 -5.30 15.39
C TYR A 173 0.58 -6.08 16.29
N PHE A 174 1.75 -6.49 15.78
CA PHE A 174 2.73 -7.24 16.56
C PHE A 174 3.73 -6.29 17.26
N PRO A 175 4.03 -6.48 18.56
CA PRO A 175 5.07 -5.72 19.23
C PRO A 175 6.41 -5.86 18.52
N GLY A 176 6.99 -4.75 18.04
CA GLY A 176 8.21 -4.73 17.23
C GLY A 176 7.97 -4.68 15.72
N GLY A 177 6.71 -4.71 15.24
CA GLY A 177 6.36 -4.40 13.85
C GLY A 177 6.79 -5.45 12.81
N ALA A 178 7.36 -6.58 13.24
CA ALA A 178 7.92 -7.60 12.36
C ALA A 178 7.63 -9.00 12.92
N ILE A 179 7.11 -9.90 12.07
CA ILE A 179 6.81 -11.31 12.41
C ILE A 179 7.49 -12.25 11.43
N ALA A 180 7.86 -13.44 11.88
CA ALA A 180 8.47 -14.46 11.01
C ALA A 180 7.46 -15.17 10.08
N MET A 181 6.16 -14.87 10.21
CA MET A 181 5.14 -15.45 9.34
C MET A 181 4.90 -14.56 8.12
N PRO A 182 4.89 -15.13 6.91
CA PRO A 182 4.51 -14.43 5.70
C PRO A 182 3.03 -14.04 5.75
N LYS A 183 2.68 -13.06 4.91
CA LYS A 183 1.29 -12.69 4.67
C LYS A 183 0.53 -13.90 4.14
N MET A 184 -0.54 -14.28 4.85
CA MET A 184 -1.30 -15.51 4.57
C MET A 184 -2.25 -15.38 3.37
N LEU A 185 -2.70 -14.15 3.06
CA LEU A 185 -3.62 -13.88 1.95
C LEU A 185 -2.95 -12.94 0.96
N ASN A 186 -2.83 -13.37 -0.30
CA ASN A 186 -2.34 -12.57 -1.42
C ASN A 186 -3.38 -12.60 -2.53
N ASP A 187 -3.49 -11.53 -3.31
CA ASP A 187 -4.37 -11.54 -4.48
C ASP A 187 -4.02 -12.73 -5.38
N GLU A 188 -5.06 -13.39 -5.92
CA GLU A 188 -4.96 -14.57 -6.80
C GLU A 188 -4.37 -15.82 -6.14
N ALA A 189 -4.28 -15.87 -4.80
CA ALA A 189 -3.79 -17.05 -4.08
C ALA A 189 -4.69 -18.30 -4.21
N VAL A 190 -5.95 -18.12 -4.60
CA VAL A 190 -6.94 -19.19 -4.80
C VAL A 190 -7.71 -18.90 -6.10
N GLU A 191 -8.05 -19.94 -6.85
CA GLU A 191 -8.92 -19.82 -8.01
C GLU A 191 -10.34 -20.22 -7.61
N TYR A 192 -11.29 -19.29 -7.74
CA TYR A 192 -12.69 -19.58 -7.47
C TYR A 192 -13.34 -20.24 -8.69
N GLU A 193 -14.19 -21.25 -8.45
CA GLU A 193 -14.88 -21.99 -9.53
C GLU A 193 -15.85 -21.12 -10.35
N ASP A 194 -16.32 -20.02 -9.78
CA ASP A 194 -17.23 -19.07 -10.40
C ASP A 194 -16.50 -17.96 -11.20
N GLY A 195 -15.16 -18.03 -11.29
CA GLY A 195 -14.33 -17.09 -12.04
C GLY A 195 -14.26 -15.68 -11.44
N VAL A 196 -14.72 -15.51 -10.19
CA VAL A 196 -14.62 -14.22 -9.49
C VAL A 196 -13.14 -13.94 -9.15
N PRO A 197 -12.64 -12.71 -9.40
CA PRO A 197 -11.27 -12.36 -9.05
C PRO A 197 -10.98 -12.55 -7.56
N ALA A 198 -9.95 -13.32 -7.25
CA ALA A 198 -9.58 -13.66 -5.88
C ALA A 198 -8.79 -12.55 -5.19
N THR A 199 -9.48 -11.48 -4.82
CA THR A 199 -8.87 -10.39 -4.04
C THR A 199 -8.69 -10.80 -2.58
N GLU A 200 -7.66 -10.27 -1.92
CA GLU A 200 -7.39 -10.44 -0.49
C GLU A 200 -8.62 -10.14 0.37
N ALA A 201 -9.33 -9.06 0.07
CA ALA A 201 -10.53 -8.66 0.80
C ALA A 201 -11.67 -9.67 0.66
N GLN A 202 -11.83 -10.25 -0.53
CA GLN A 202 -12.84 -11.28 -0.81
C GLN A 202 -12.50 -12.55 -0.03
N MET A 203 -11.28 -13.06 -0.14
CA MET A 203 -10.85 -14.24 0.62
C MET A 203 -10.95 -14.02 2.13
N GLY A 204 -10.58 -12.83 2.62
CA GLY A 204 -10.72 -12.48 4.03
C GLY A 204 -12.17 -12.51 4.50
N LYS A 205 -13.10 -12.00 3.69
CA LYS A 205 -14.54 -12.06 3.96
C LYS A 205 -15.06 -13.50 3.97
N ASP A 206 -14.58 -14.34 3.06
CA ASP A 206 -15.01 -15.73 2.96
C ASP A 206 -14.53 -16.55 4.16
N VAL A 207 -13.28 -16.37 4.59
CA VAL A 207 -12.75 -17.00 5.82
C VAL A 207 -13.56 -16.57 7.04
N VAL A 208 -13.84 -15.28 7.20
CA VAL A 208 -14.64 -14.79 8.34
C VAL A 208 -16.07 -15.30 8.28
N SER A 209 -16.67 -15.36 7.08
CA SER A 209 -18.03 -15.88 6.89
C SER A 209 -18.10 -17.37 7.23
N PHE A 210 -17.11 -18.15 6.79
CA PHE A 210 -16.98 -19.56 7.12
C PHE A 210 -16.81 -19.79 8.63
N LEU A 211 -15.90 -19.05 9.28
CA LEU A 211 -15.70 -19.16 10.73
C LEU A 211 -16.96 -18.74 11.51
N SER A 212 -17.67 -17.72 11.05
CA SER A 212 -18.94 -17.27 11.65
C SER A 212 -20.02 -18.33 11.51
N TRP A 213 -20.11 -18.96 10.35
CA TRP A 213 -21.03 -20.07 10.11
C TRP A 213 -20.65 -21.31 10.93
N ALA A 214 -19.36 -21.65 11.01
CA ALA A 214 -18.88 -22.79 11.81
C ALA A 214 -19.11 -22.57 13.31
N ALA A 215 -19.06 -21.31 13.77
CA ALA A 215 -19.36 -20.95 15.15
C ALA A 215 -20.87 -20.99 15.46
N GLU A 216 -21.73 -20.66 14.50
CA GLU A 216 -23.20 -20.65 14.65
C GLU A 216 -23.92 -21.22 13.42
N PRO A 217 -23.93 -22.56 13.24
CA PRO A 217 -24.49 -23.19 12.04
C PRO A 217 -26.01 -23.00 11.93
N GLU A 218 -26.71 -22.87 13.06
CA GLU A 218 -28.17 -22.66 13.10
C GLU A 218 -28.61 -21.19 12.92
N MET A 219 -27.66 -20.27 12.65
CA MET A 219 -27.95 -18.85 12.51
C MET A 219 -29.00 -18.55 11.44
N GLU A 220 -28.96 -19.24 10.31
CA GLU A 220 -29.91 -19.02 9.20
C GLU A 220 -31.33 -19.48 9.57
N GLU A 221 -31.47 -20.65 10.18
CA GLU A 221 -32.76 -21.15 10.65
C GLU A 221 -33.36 -20.20 11.69
N ARG A 222 -32.54 -19.71 12.62
CA ARG A 222 -32.96 -18.75 13.64
C ARG A 222 -33.40 -17.41 13.02
N LYS A 223 -32.67 -16.90 12.02
CA LYS A 223 -33.04 -15.68 11.29
C LYS A 223 -34.34 -15.87 10.51
N LEU A 224 -34.50 -17.00 9.83
CA LEU A 224 -35.72 -17.34 9.08
C LEU A 224 -36.93 -17.44 10.01
N MET A 225 -36.78 -18.14 11.14
CA MET A 225 -37.82 -18.24 12.16
C MET A 225 -38.14 -16.85 12.73
N GLY A 226 -37.13 -16.03 13.00
CA GLY A 226 -37.29 -14.63 13.42
C GLY A 226 -38.13 -13.82 12.42
N PHE A 227 -37.83 -13.91 11.12
CA PHE A 227 -38.62 -13.26 10.07
C PHE A 227 -40.07 -13.74 10.02
N LYS A 228 -40.30 -15.05 10.12
CA LYS A 228 -41.66 -15.62 10.17
C LYS A 228 -42.45 -15.05 11.35
N TRP A 229 -41.84 -14.99 12.54
CA TRP A 229 -42.49 -14.43 13.74
C TRP A 229 -42.74 -12.93 13.62
N ILE A 230 -41.80 -12.15 13.10
CA ILE A 230 -41.99 -10.71 12.87
C ILE A 230 -43.16 -10.47 11.91
N PHE A 231 -43.25 -11.26 10.84
CA PHE A 231 -44.36 -11.18 9.89
C PHE A 231 -45.70 -11.50 10.58
N LEU A 232 -45.79 -12.62 11.30
CA LEU A 232 -47.01 -13.00 12.03
C LEU A 232 -47.43 -11.96 13.08
N LEU A 233 -46.47 -11.44 13.86
CA LEU A 233 -46.72 -10.42 14.88
C LEU A 233 -47.19 -9.11 14.25
N SER A 234 -46.64 -8.72 13.09
CA SER A 234 -47.08 -7.50 12.39
C SER A 234 -48.52 -7.63 11.88
N LEU A 235 -48.93 -8.79 11.35
CA LEU A 235 -50.32 -9.07 10.99
C LEU A 235 -51.25 -9.02 12.21
N ALA A 236 -50.85 -9.62 13.33
CA ALA A 236 -51.63 -9.58 14.56
C ALA A 236 -51.80 -8.14 15.08
N LEU A 237 -50.75 -7.33 15.03
CA LEU A 237 -50.79 -5.91 15.41
C LEU A 237 -51.70 -5.10 14.48
N LEU A 238 -51.64 -5.33 13.16
CA LEU A 238 -52.55 -4.69 12.20
C LEU A 238 -54.01 -5.06 12.48
N GLN A 239 -54.30 -6.34 12.75
CA GLN A 239 -55.64 -6.80 13.09
C GLN A 239 -56.15 -6.17 14.40
N ALA A 240 -55.29 -6.11 15.42
CA ALA A 240 -55.61 -5.46 16.70
C ALA A 240 -55.87 -3.95 16.50
N ALA A 241 -55.06 -3.27 15.69
CA ALA A 241 -55.23 -1.86 15.36
C ALA A 241 -56.56 -1.62 14.61
N TYR A 242 -56.92 -2.49 13.66
CA TYR A 242 -58.20 -2.45 12.94
C TYR A 242 -59.38 -2.61 13.91
N TYR A 243 -59.35 -3.62 14.78
CA TYR A 243 -60.39 -3.86 15.79
C TYR A 243 -60.53 -2.69 16.76
N ARG A 244 -59.40 -2.16 17.25
CA ARG A 244 -59.36 -0.98 18.13
C ARG A 244 -59.98 0.23 17.45
N ARG A 245 -59.63 0.50 16.18
CA ARG A 245 -60.07 1.70 15.45
C ARG A 245 -61.55 1.65 15.06
N LEU A 246 -62.05 0.49 14.62
CA LEU A 246 -63.39 0.41 14.02
C LEU A 246 -64.46 -0.21 14.93
N LYS A 247 -64.14 -1.25 15.71
CA LYS A 247 -65.14 -1.94 16.55
C LYS A 247 -65.22 -1.31 17.95
N TRP A 248 -64.07 -1.09 18.59
CA TRP A 248 -64.01 -0.55 19.95
C TRP A 248 -64.38 0.94 20.03
N SER A 249 -64.07 1.72 18.99
CA SER A 249 -64.48 3.13 18.89
C SER A 249 -66.00 3.29 18.97
N VAL A 250 -66.74 2.42 18.28
CA VAL A 250 -68.21 2.42 18.25
C VAL A 250 -68.82 1.99 19.59
N LEU A 251 -68.20 1.04 20.29
CA LEU A 251 -68.67 0.64 21.63
C LEU A 251 -68.44 1.74 22.66
N LYS A 252 -67.31 2.45 22.59
CA LYS A 252 -66.97 3.52 23.53
C LYS A 252 -67.89 4.75 23.39
N SER A 253 -68.48 4.98 22.22
CA SER A 253 -69.37 6.12 21.97
C SER A 253 -70.85 5.84 22.26
N ARG A 254 -71.23 4.60 22.60
CA ARG A 254 -72.61 4.27 22.97
C ARG A 254 -72.93 4.78 24.37
N LYS A 255 -74.00 5.55 24.50
CA LYS A 255 -74.61 5.88 25.80
C LYS A 255 -75.57 4.76 26.20
N LEU A 256 -75.34 4.16 27.36
CA LEU A 256 -76.24 3.16 27.94
C LEU A 256 -77.33 3.90 28.71
N VAL A 257 -78.58 3.75 28.28
CA VAL A 257 -79.74 4.15 29.06
C VAL A 257 -80.12 2.93 29.90
N LEU A 258 -79.98 3.05 31.21
CA LEU A 258 -80.41 2.03 32.17
C LEU A 258 -81.79 2.45 32.66
N ASP A 259 -82.82 1.71 32.23
CA ASP A 259 -84.13 1.82 32.85
C ASP A 259 -84.06 1.15 34.22
N VAL A 260 -84.10 1.96 35.28
CA VAL A 260 -84.22 1.49 36.65
C VAL A 260 -85.67 1.04 36.82
N VAL A 261 -85.89 -0.27 36.72
CA VAL A 261 -87.18 -0.88 37.06
C VAL A 261 -87.32 -0.78 38.59
N ASN A 262 -88.21 0.10 39.05
CA ASN A 262 -88.69 0.16 40.43
C ASN A 262 -89.67 -0.98 40.71
#